data_AF-A0A1I4BMA3-F1
#
_entry.id   AF-A0A1I4BMA3-F1
#
_cell.length_a   1.000
_cell.length_b   1.000
_cell.length_c   1.000
_cell.angle_alpha   90.00
_cell.angle_beta   90.00
_cell.angle_gamma   90.00
#
_symmetry.space_group_name_H-M   'P 1'
#
loop_
_entity.id
_entity.type
_entity.pdbx_description
1 polymer ?
#
loop_
_entity_poly.entity_id
_entity_poly.type
_entity_poly.pdbx_seq_one_letter_code
_entity_poly.pdbx_strand_id
1 'polypeptide(L)' 'MPTTPRSFSGEALTHAARTARLEIASERAEFVGPTAEAIYALIDRLDDVPLGETPPATAFDARWGA' A
#
# COMPACT_ATOMS: atom_id res chain seq x y z
N MET A 1 -6.26 -0.57 16.70
CA MET A 1 -7.58 -1.14 16.32
C MET A 1 -7.29 -2.25 15.32
N PRO A 2 -7.90 -3.44 15.41
CA PRO A 2 -7.72 -4.44 14.36
C PRO A 2 -8.27 -3.84 13.06
N THR A 3 -7.38 -3.52 12.13
CA THR A 3 -7.73 -2.99 10.82
C THR A 3 -8.24 -4.15 9.99
N THR A 4 -9.50 -4.07 9.56
CA THR A 4 -10.03 -5.01 8.56
C THR A 4 -9.06 -5.05 7.38
N PRO A 5 -8.60 -6.23 6.94
CA PRO A 5 -7.66 -6.34 5.84
C PRO A 5 -8.16 -5.57 4.61
N ARG A 6 -7.30 -4.73 4.03
CA ARG A 6 -7.64 -4.02 2.79
C ARG A 6 -7.73 -5.05 1.68
N SER A 7 -8.82 -5.03 0.90
CA SER A 7 -8.93 -5.84 -0.31
C SER A 7 -8.83 -4.97 -1.56
N PHE A 8 -8.09 -5.47 -2.54
CA PHE A 8 -7.95 -4.92 -3.88
C PHE A 8 -8.47 -5.93 -4.91
N SER A 9 -9.69 -6.41 -4.71
CA SER A 9 -10.42 -7.25 -5.65
C SER A 9 -11.47 -6.44 -6.42
N GLY A 10 -11.73 -6.83 -7.68
CA GLY A 10 -12.79 -6.24 -8.51
C GLY A 10 -12.75 -4.71 -8.59
N GLU A 11 -13.85 -4.08 -8.18
CA GLU A 11 -14.01 -2.62 -8.22
C GLU A 11 -13.00 -1.88 -7.33
N ALA A 12 -12.59 -2.47 -6.21
CA ALA A 12 -11.64 -1.84 -5.29
C ALA A 12 -10.27 -1.60 -5.94
N LEU A 13 -9.78 -2.55 -6.73
CA LEU A 13 -8.55 -2.38 -7.52
C LEU A 13 -8.70 -1.29 -8.57
N THR A 14 -9.83 -1.27 -9.27
CA THR A 14 -10.12 -0.26 -10.31
C THR A 14 -10.17 1.14 -9.71
N HIS A 15 -10.80 1.28 -8.54
CA HIS A 15 -10.88 2.54 -7.82
C HIS A 15 -9.48 3.00 -7.36
N ALA A 16 -8.69 2.11 -6.76
CA ALA A 16 -7.33 2.40 -6.31
C ALA A 16 -6.42 2.82 -7.48
N ALA A 17 -6.48 2.10 -8.61
CA ALA A 17 -5.70 2.41 -9.80
C ALA A 17 -6.06 3.79 -10.37
N ARG A 18 -7.35 4.14 -10.41
CA ARG A 18 -7.81 5.46 -10.84
C ARG A 18 -7.29 6.57 -9.93
N THR A 19 -7.37 6.37 -8.60
CA THR A 19 -6.84 7.33 -7.62
C THR A 19 -5.34 7.53 -7.77
N ALA A 20 -4.60 6.46 -8.09
CA ALA A 20 -3.17 6.50 -8.38
C ALA A 20 -2.83 6.99 -9.81
N ARG A 21 -3.84 7.24 -10.66
CA ARG A 21 -3.69 7.56 -12.10
C ARG A 21 -2.86 6.52 -12.85
N LEU A 22 -3.05 5.25 -12.50
CA LEU A 22 -2.39 4.11 -13.12
C LEU A 22 -3.36 3.39 -14.05
N GLU A 23 -2.94 3.20 -15.30
CA GLU A 23 -3.59 2.27 -16.21
C GLU A 23 -3.04 0.86 -15.96
N ILE A 24 -3.90 -0.04 -15.51
CA ILE A 24 -3.57 -1.44 -15.29
C ILE A 24 -4.22 -2.24 -16.42
N ALA A 25 -3.37 -2.83 -17.26
CA ALA A 25 -3.84 -3.74 -18.30
C ALA A 25 -4.55 -4.95 -17.65
N SER A 26 -5.62 -5.43 -18.28
CA SER A 26 -6.50 -6.49 -17.75
C SER A 26 -5.75 -7.75 -17.31
N GLU A 27 -4.75 -8.15 -18.08
CA GLU A 27 -3.88 -9.30 -17.82
C GLU A 27 -2.97 -9.12 -16.61
N ARG A 28 -2.78 -7.88 -16.14
CA ARG A 28 -1.97 -7.58 -14.95
C ARG A 28 -2.81 -7.42 -13.69
N ALA A 29 -4.13 -7.22 -13.83
CA ALA A 29 -5.01 -6.97 -12.71
C ALA A 29 -5.02 -8.13 -11.70
N GLU A 30 -4.93 -9.37 -12.18
CA GLU A 30 -4.88 -10.57 -11.32
C GLU A 30 -3.64 -10.63 -10.43
N PHE A 31 -2.54 -9.97 -10.82
CA PHE A 31 -1.30 -9.94 -10.05
C PHE A 31 -1.20 -8.70 -9.15
N VAL A 32 -1.65 -7.55 -9.65
CA VAL A 32 -1.49 -6.27 -8.94
C VAL A 32 -2.33 -6.22 -7.67
N GLY A 33 -3.58 -6.70 -7.72
CA GLY A 33 -4.46 -6.73 -6.54
C GLY A 33 -3.85 -7.48 -5.35
N PRO A 34 -3.54 -8.78 -5.49
CA PRO A 34 -2.92 -9.56 -4.42
C PRO A 34 -1.56 -9.01 -3.96
N THR A 35 -0.77 -8.46 -4.88
CA THR A 35 0.51 -7.82 -4.52
C THR A 35 0.30 -6.59 -3.65
N ALA A 36 -0.66 -5.73 -3.99
CA ALA A 36 -1.01 -4.56 -3.19
C ALA A 36 -1.52 -4.97 -1.80
N GLU A 37 -2.38 -5.99 -1.73
CA GLU A 37 -2.85 -6.55 -0.45
C GLU A 37 -1.68 -7.03 0.42
N ALA A 38 -0.70 -7.74 -0.15
CA ALA A 38 0.48 -8.20 0.57
C ALA A 38 1.37 -7.05 1.09
N ILE A 39 1.56 -5.99 0.28
CA ILE A 39 2.30 -4.80 0.70
C ILE A 39 1.60 -4.10 1.87
N TYR A 40 0.28 -3.92 1.78
CA TYR A 40 -0.48 -3.29 2.86
C TYR A 40 -0.51 -4.16 4.12
N ALA A 41 -0.59 -5.48 4.01
CA ALA A 41 -0.47 -6.39 5.14
C ALA A 41 0.90 -6.25 5.84
N LEU A 42 1.98 -6.02 5.09
CA LEU A 42 3.29 -5.73 5.66
C LEU A 42 3.31 -4.37 6.38
N ILE A 43 2.72 -3.34 5.78
CA ILE A 43 2.62 -2.00 6.39
C ILE A 43 1.81 -2.06 7.68
N ASP A 44 0.70 -2.82 7.70
CA ASP A 44 -0.16 -2.96 8.88
C ASP A 44 0.58 -3.60 10.06
N ARG A 45 1.68 -4.33 9.82
CA ARG A 45 2.54 -4.83 10.92
C ARG A 45 3.25 -3.69 11.67
N LEU A 46 3.38 -2.51 11.07
CA LEU A 46 3.92 -1.33 11.75
C LEU A 46 2.98 -0.80 12.82
N ASP A 47 1.69 -1.10 12.77
CA ASP A 47 0.73 -0.71 13.83
C ASP A 47 1.07 -1.35 15.19
N ASP A 48 1.77 -2.49 15.18
CA ASP A 48 2.22 -3.19 16.38
C ASP A 48 3.52 -2.58 16.97
N VAL A 49 4.16 -1.64 16.28
CA VAL A 49 5.42 -1.01 16.71
C VAL A 49 5.12 0.17 17.64
N PRO A 50 5.57 0.14 18.91
CA PRO A 50 5.40 1.27 19.82
C PRO A 50 6.30 2.43 19.40
N LEU A 51 5.70 3.52 18.92
CA LEU A 51 6.45 4.68 18.39
C LEU A 51 7.07 5.57 19.49
N GLY A 52 6.51 5.56 20.70
CA GLY A 52 6.97 6.40 21.80
C GLY A 52 7.02 7.89 21.42
N GLU A 53 8.07 8.60 21.85
CA GLU A 53 8.35 9.99 21.50
C GLU A 53 9.23 10.12 20.24
N THR A 54 9.37 9.06 19.44
CA THR A 54 10.26 9.05 18.26
C THR A 54 9.72 10.03 17.22
N PRO A 55 10.42 11.14 16.92
CA PRO A 55 9.97 12.08 15.91
C PRO A 55 10.00 11.42 14.51
N PRO A 56 9.14 11.84 13.56
CA PRO A 56 9.22 11.38 12.19
C PRO A 56 10.63 11.56 11.63
N ALA A 57 11.19 10.51 11.02
CA ALA A 57 12.48 10.60 10.36
C ALA A 57 12.34 11.42 9.07
N THR A 58 12.51 12.74 9.17
CA THR A 58 12.38 13.68 8.03
C THR A 58 13.52 13.58 7.02
N ALA A 59 14.55 12.78 7.31
CA ALA A 59 15.66 12.51 6.40
C ALA A 59 15.32 11.50 5.29
N PHE A 60 14.11 10.92 5.28
CA PHE A 60 13.70 10.01 4.21
C PHE A 60 13.46 10.79 2.91
N ASP A 61 14.40 10.67 1.98
CA ASP A 61 14.26 11.13 0.61
C ASP A 61 13.65 10.02 -0.25
N ALA A 62 12.37 10.18 -0.61
CA ALA A 62 11.63 9.20 -1.41
C ALA A 62 12.04 9.19 -2.90
N ARG A 63 13.00 10.02 -3.31
CA ARG A 63 13.53 10.02 -4.68
C ARG A 63 14.44 8.81 -4.88
N TRP A 64 14.06 7.92 -5.79
CA TRP A 64 14.97 6.92 -6.33
C TRP A 64 15.82 7.58 -7.43
N GLY A 65 17.00 8.08 -7.09
CA GLY A 65 17.95 8.70 -8.02
C GLY A 65 19.22 9.19 -7.33
N ALA A 66 20.37 8.91 -7.93
CA ALA A 66 21.74 9.05 -7.41
C ALA A 66 22.14 10.43 -6.86
#